data_AF-A0A0F0LMT8-F1
#
_entry.id   AF-A0A0F0LMT8-F1
#
_cell.length_a   1.000
_cell.length_b   1.000
_cell.length_c   1.000
_cell.angle_alpha   90.00
_cell.angle_beta   90.00
_cell.angle_gamma   90.00
#
_symmetry.space_group_name_H-M   'P 1'
#
loop_
_entity.id
_entity.type
_entity.pdbx_description
1 polymer ?
#
loop_
_entity_poly.entity_id
_entity_poly.type
_entity_poly.pdbx_seq_one_letter_code
_entity_poly.pdbx_strand_id
1 'polypeptide(L)'
;MIRTARPFVEAINPPSLAPPAGHFDRAVRIGPWLTVSGTSALTNLTGPVEERSLPADFRAQAELTFDNIAAVLAAVDAGFEHVYEIHATLARAEDFGTLNDIFRVRIPERGFVGSGYVAEFLGPGMLLEIEVRAYLPDFADGSTPRGPGAPIHPTDPIPAIDPTDPNGDHA
;
A
#
# COMPACT_ATOMS: atom_id res chain seq x y z
N MET A 1 -8.86 -24.37 -27.73
CA MET A 1 -8.82 -24.67 -26.28
C MET A 1 -8.02 -23.58 -25.62
N ILE A 2 -8.65 -22.64 -24.91
CA ILE A 2 -7.94 -21.62 -24.14
C ILE A 2 -7.46 -22.30 -22.87
N ARG A 3 -6.15 -22.56 -22.81
CA ARG A 3 -5.50 -23.09 -21.62
C ARG A 3 -5.45 -21.92 -20.64
N THR A 4 -6.38 -21.86 -19.68
CA THR A 4 -6.39 -20.84 -18.64
C THR A 4 -5.06 -20.97 -17.90
N ALA A 5 -4.14 -20.03 -18.13
CA ALA A 5 -2.90 -19.97 -17.39
C ALA A 5 -3.26 -19.90 -15.91
N ARG A 6 -2.62 -20.72 -15.08
CA ARG A 6 -2.78 -20.63 -13.61
C ARG A 6 -2.55 -19.17 -13.20
N PRO A 7 -3.33 -18.61 -12.25
CA PRO A 7 -3.04 -17.28 -11.74
C PRO A 7 -1.59 -17.27 -11.26
N PHE A 8 -0.79 -16.38 -11.85
CA PHE A 8 0.60 -16.19 -11.50
C PHE A 8 0.65 -15.61 -10.08
N VAL A 9 1.12 -16.41 -9.12
CA VAL A 9 1.36 -16.00 -7.74
C VAL A 9 2.85 -15.66 -7.64
N GLU A 10 3.15 -14.40 -7.34
CA GLU A 10 4.51 -13.89 -7.26
C GLU A 10 4.77 -13.27 -5.89
N ALA A 11 5.89 -13.66 -5.29
CA ALA A 11 6.42 -13.03 -4.09
C ALA A 11 7.22 -11.78 -4.46
N ILE A 12 6.94 -10.67 -3.78
CA ILE A 12 7.64 -9.39 -3.97
C ILE A 12 8.40 -9.09 -2.68
N ASN A 13 9.73 -9.08 -2.76
CA ASN A 13 10.62 -8.75 -1.65
C ASN A 13 11.69 -7.75 -2.15
N PRO A 14 11.46 -6.44 -1.99
CA PRO A 14 12.37 -5.42 -2.50
C PRO A 14 13.76 -5.53 -1.84
N PRO A 15 14.86 -5.50 -2.60
CA PRO A 15 16.21 -5.53 -2.04
C PRO A 15 16.57 -4.25 -1.25
N SER A 16 15.76 -3.19 -1.41
CA SER A 16 15.85 -1.95 -0.64
C SER A 16 15.32 -2.09 0.79
N LEU A 17 14.73 -3.23 1.15
CA LEU A 17 14.23 -3.53 2.49
C LEU A 17 14.98 -4.72 3.08
N ALA A 18 14.97 -4.81 4.41
CA ALA A 18 15.45 -6.02 5.08
C ALA A 18 14.62 -7.25 4.64
N PRO A 19 15.23 -8.45 4.61
CA PRO A 19 14.49 -9.69 4.41
C PRO A 19 13.36 -9.84 5.47
N PRO A 20 12.23 -10.47 5.12
CA PRO A 20 11.18 -10.78 6.09
C PRO A 20 11.73 -11.52 7.31
N ALA A 21 11.30 -11.11 8.51
CA ALA A 21 11.77 -11.69 9.77
C ALA A 21 11.12 -13.05 10.09
N GLY A 22 10.09 -13.43 9.34
CA GLY A 22 9.33 -14.67 9.52
C GLY A 22 8.98 -15.33 8.19
N HIS A 23 8.09 -16.33 8.23
CA HIS A 23 7.68 -17.08 7.04
C HIS A 23 6.56 -16.38 6.26
N PHE A 24 6.88 -15.23 5.66
CA PHE A 24 6.00 -14.44 4.81
C PHE A 24 6.81 -13.61 3.82
N ASP A 25 6.19 -13.14 2.74
CA ASP A 25 6.77 -12.18 1.78
C ASP A 25 6.34 -10.75 2.10
N ARG A 26 7.08 -9.72 1.65
CA ARG A 26 6.68 -8.32 1.86
C ARG A 26 5.38 -7.99 1.14
N ALA A 27 5.18 -8.56 -0.05
CA ALA A 27 3.91 -8.57 -0.73
C ALA A 27 3.76 -9.84 -1.58
N VAL A 28 2.52 -10.20 -1.87
CA VAL A 28 2.18 -11.23 -2.83
C VAL A 28 1.30 -10.63 -3.91
N ARG A 29 1.64 -10.89 -5.17
CA ARG A 29 0.87 -10.47 -6.34
C ARG A 29 0.16 -11.67 -6.97
N ILE A 30 -1.11 -11.50 -7.30
CA ILE A 30 -1.95 -12.48 -7.99
C ILE A 30 -2.60 -11.79 -9.19
N GLY A 31 -2.00 -11.93 -10.38
CA GLY A 31 -2.42 -11.18 -11.57
C GLY A 31 -2.29 -9.66 -11.34
N PRO A 32 -3.39 -8.87 -11.48
CA PRO A 32 -3.36 -7.43 -11.24
C PRO A 32 -3.54 -7.05 -9.76
N TRP A 33 -3.73 -8.00 -8.85
CA TRP A 33 -3.98 -7.72 -7.44
C TRP A 33 -2.69 -7.86 -6.64
N LEU A 34 -2.36 -6.83 -5.86
CA LEU A 34 -1.22 -6.83 -4.96
C LEU A 34 -1.70 -6.69 -3.51
N THR A 35 -1.25 -7.61 -2.66
CA THR A 35 -1.45 -7.53 -1.21
C THR A 35 -0.11 -7.33 -0.53
N VAL A 36 0.06 -6.19 0.13
CA VAL A 36 1.22 -5.86 0.96
C VAL A 36 0.95 -6.33 2.38
N SER A 37 1.88 -7.10 2.94
CA SER A 37 1.80 -7.59 4.32
C SER A 37 1.88 -6.45 5.33
N GLY A 38 1.55 -6.77 6.59
CA GLY A 38 1.72 -5.86 7.73
C GLY A 38 3.11 -5.22 7.70
N THR A 39 3.13 -3.90 7.54
CA THR A 39 4.32 -3.10 7.37
C THR A 39 4.40 -2.07 8.50
N SER A 40 5.60 -1.92 9.07
CA SER A 40 5.89 -0.95 10.11
C SER A 40 7.27 -0.33 9.89
N ALA A 41 7.70 0.55 10.80
CA ALA A 41 9.05 1.09 10.79
C ALA A 41 10.14 0.01 10.99
N LEU A 42 9.79 -1.18 11.50
CA LEU A 42 10.73 -2.31 11.64
C LEU A 42 11.08 -2.98 10.32
N THR A 43 10.27 -2.78 9.28
CA THR A 43 10.36 -3.51 8.02
C THR A 43 11.73 -3.35 7.36
N ASN A 44 12.37 -2.19 7.49
CA ASN A 44 13.69 -1.93 6.90
C ASN A 44 14.88 -2.32 7.79
N LEU A 45 14.63 -2.86 8.99
CA LEU A 45 15.68 -3.19 9.94
C LEU A 45 16.00 -4.69 9.91
N THR A 46 17.27 -5.04 10.04
CA THR A 46 17.75 -6.43 10.08
C THR A 46 17.97 -6.92 11.52
N GLY A 47 18.16 -8.23 11.70
CA GLY A 47 18.39 -8.84 13.02
C GLY A 47 17.11 -9.29 13.73
N PRO A 48 17.21 -9.84 14.94
CA PRO A 48 16.04 -10.27 15.73
C PRO A 48 15.09 -9.10 15.99
N VAL A 49 13.78 -9.35 15.96
CA VAL A 49 12.75 -8.28 16.04
C VAL A 49 12.85 -7.50 17.35
N GLU A 50 13.14 -8.21 18.43
CA GLU A 50 13.31 -7.72 19.79
C GLU A 50 14.55 -6.82 19.98
N GLU A 51 15.53 -6.88 19.08
CA GLU A 51 16.75 -6.08 19.13
C GLU A 51 16.69 -4.83 18.24
N ARG A 52 15.66 -4.70 17.39
CA ARG A 52 15.52 -3.59 16.45
C ARG A 52 15.07 -2.33 17.17
N SER A 53 15.86 -1.27 17.04
CA SER A 53 15.54 0.03 17.63
C SER A 53 14.57 0.82 16.74
N LEU A 54 13.47 1.30 17.32
CA LEU A 54 12.49 2.15 16.65
C LEU A 54 12.52 3.57 17.22
N PRO A 55 12.15 4.59 16.40
CA PRO A 55 11.81 5.90 16.93
C PRO A 55 10.70 5.80 17.99
N ALA A 56 10.82 6.54 19.08
CA ALA A 56 9.76 6.59 20.10
C ALA A 56 8.54 7.44 19.66
N ASP A 57 8.73 8.31 18.66
CA ASP A 57 7.69 9.19 18.14
C ASP A 57 6.79 8.48 17.11
N PHE A 58 5.47 8.65 17.25
CA PHE A 58 4.49 8.02 16.36
C PHE A 58 4.64 8.49 14.92
N ARG A 59 4.77 9.82 14.70
CA ARG A 59 4.87 10.38 13.34
C ARG A 59 6.10 9.83 12.64
N ALA A 60 7.25 9.78 13.33
CA ALA A 60 8.46 9.18 12.78
C ALA A 60 8.29 7.70 12.39
N GLN A 61 7.65 6.88 13.23
CA GLN A 61 7.36 5.50 12.84
C GLN A 61 6.38 5.41 11.65
N ALA A 62 5.36 6.26 11.63
CA ALA A 62 4.35 6.25 10.59
C ALA A 62 4.92 6.68 9.23
N GLU A 63 5.75 7.72 9.18
CA GLU A 63 6.43 8.12 7.93
C GLU A 63 7.33 6.99 7.40
N LEU A 64 8.14 6.37 8.27
CA LEU A 64 8.97 5.23 7.88
C LEU A 64 8.14 4.03 7.42
N THR A 65 6.98 3.80 8.04
CA THR A 65 6.05 2.74 7.62
C THR A 65 5.55 2.98 6.21
N PHE A 66 5.15 4.22 5.90
CA PHE A 66 4.71 4.61 4.56
C PHE A 66 5.85 4.58 3.54
N ASP A 67 7.06 4.96 3.91
CA ASP A 67 8.23 4.84 3.03
C ASP A 67 8.55 3.37 2.71
N ASN A 68 8.40 2.47 3.69
CA ASN A 68 8.57 1.04 3.48
C ASN A 68 7.50 0.47 2.54
N ILE A 69 6.23 0.90 2.67
CA ILE A 69 5.16 0.52 1.73
C ILE A 69 5.47 1.04 0.33
N ALA A 70 5.93 2.29 0.21
CA ALA A 70 6.32 2.87 -1.08
C ALA A 70 7.43 2.06 -1.75
N ALA A 71 8.42 1.57 -0.99
CA ALA A 71 9.46 0.70 -1.52
C ALA A 71 8.92 -0.65 -2.04
N VAL A 72 7.88 -1.21 -1.40
CA VAL A 72 7.21 -2.42 -1.89
C VAL A 72 6.44 -2.16 -3.17
N LEU A 73 5.67 -1.06 -3.23
CA LEU A 73 4.93 -0.67 -4.43
C LEU A 73 5.88 -0.39 -5.61
N ALA A 74 6.97 0.33 -5.37
CA ALA A 74 7.95 0.68 -6.39
C ALA A 74 8.66 -0.55 -6.99
N ALA A 75 8.76 -1.66 -6.24
CA ALA A 75 9.35 -2.90 -6.76
C ALA A 75 8.52 -3.58 -7.87
N VAL A 76 7.27 -3.14 -8.06
CA VAL A 76 6.38 -3.57 -9.15
C VAL A 76 5.89 -2.39 -9.99
N ASP A 77 6.70 -1.32 -10.06
CA ASP A 77 6.41 -0.09 -10.81
C ASP A 77 5.08 0.58 -10.42
N ALA A 78 4.66 0.44 -9.16
CA ALA A 78 3.44 1.03 -8.62
C ALA A 78 3.73 2.15 -7.60
N GLY A 79 2.79 3.09 -7.47
CA GLY A 79 2.72 4.06 -6.37
C GLY A 79 1.40 4.00 -5.58
N PHE A 80 1.25 4.92 -4.62
CA PHE A 80 0.09 5.00 -3.74
C PHE A 80 -1.23 5.28 -4.48
N GLU A 81 -1.17 5.86 -5.68
CA GLU A 81 -2.31 6.04 -6.57
C GLU A 81 -2.99 4.72 -6.96
N HIS A 82 -2.29 3.57 -6.85
CA HIS A 82 -2.83 2.23 -7.10
C HIS A 82 -3.49 1.58 -5.86
N VAL A 83 -3.32 2.17 -4.67
CA VAL A 83 -3.83 1.64 -3.41
C VAL A 83 -5.32 1.92 -3.27
N TYR A 84 -6.12 0.87 -3.10
CA TYR A 84 -7.57 1.02 -2.94
C TYR A 84 -8.04 0.73 -1.51
N GLU A 85 -7.24 0.02 -0.70
CA GLU A 85 -7.60 -0.35 0.66
C GLU A 85 -6.39 -0.28 1.60
N ILE A 86 -6.61 0.28 2.79
CA ILE A 86 -5.64 0.31 3.89
C ILE A 86 -6.31 -0.22 5.16
N HIS A 87 -5.62 -1.14 5.82
CA HIS A 87 -5.97 -1.61 7.14
C HIS A 87 -4.89 -1.17 8.13
N ALA A 88 -5.30 -0.35 9.11
CA ALA A 88 -4.40 0.22 10.09
C ALA A 88 -4.60 -0.41 11.47
N THR A 89 -3.53 -0.93 12.06
CA THR A 89 -3.50 -1.30 13.47
C THR A 89 -2.66 -0.28 14.22
N LEU A 90 -3.18 0.25 15.34
CA LEU A 90 -2.54 1.27 16.16
C LEU A 90 -2.32 0.76 17.59
N ALA A 91 -1.27 1.25 18.26
CA ALA A 91 -1.08 0.98 19.70
C ALA A 91 -2.06 1.79 20.55
N ARG A 92 -2.47 2.95 20.05
CA ARG A 92 -3.21 3.97 20.76
C ARG A 92 -4.20 4.65 19.82
N ALA A 93 -5.44 4.82 20.24
CA ALA A 93 -6.48 5.43 19.42
C ALA A 93 -6.18 6.92 19.13
N GLU A 94 -5.48 7.59 20.05
CA GLU A 94 -5.18 9.03 19.96
C GLU A 94 -4.25 9.37 18.79
N ASP A 95 -3.49 8.39 18.29
CA ASP A 95 -2.55 8.58 17.19
C ASP A 95 -3.25 8.65 15.80
N PHE A 96 -4.54 8.31 15.73
CA PHE A 96 -5.28 8.31 14.47
C PHE A 96 -5.29 9.68 13.77
N GLY A 97 -5.36 10.79 14.53
CA GLY A 97 -5.32 12.13 13.95
C GLY A 97 -4.03 12.37 13.15
N THR A 98 -2.89 12.03 13.75
CA THR A 98 -1.57 12.12 13.11
C THR A 98 -1.46 11.20 11.89
N LEU A 99 -1.98 9.97 11.99
CA LEU A 99 -1.99 9.04 10.87
C LEU A 99 -2.85 9.55 9.70
N ASN A 100 -4.00 10.15 10.01
CA ASN A 100 -4.90 10.70 9.01
C ASN A 100 -4.26 11.87 8.24
N ASP A 101 -3.44 12.69 8.89
CA ASP A 101 -2.65 13.71 8.19
C ASP A 101 -1.67 13.10 7.20
N ILE A 102 -1.01 11.99 7.57
CA ILE A 102 -0.09 11.27 6.69
C ILE A 102 -0.84 10.67 5.50
N PHE A 103 -2.03 10.09 5.71
CA PHE A 103 -2.87 9.61 4.62
C PHE A 103 -3.16 10.72 3.60
N ARG A 104 -3.52 11.93 4.04
CA ARG A 104 -3.81 13.07 3.15
C ARG A 104 -2.60 13.53 2.35
N VAL A 105 -1.39 13.38 2.89
CA VAL A 105 -0.14 13.71 2.18
C VAL A 105 0.22 12.61 1.18
N ARG A 106 0.08 11.34 1.57
CA ARG A 106 0.50 10.18 0.76
C ARG A 106 -0.51 9.81 -0.33
N ILE A 107 -1.79 10.12 -0.12
CA ILE A 107 -2.91 9.87 -1.05
C ILE A 107 -3.78 11.15 -1.12
N PRO A 108 -3.33 12.20 -1.83
CA PRO A 108 -4.00 13.50 -1.80
C PRO A 108 -5.28 13.58 -2.67
N GLU A 109 -5.35 12.80 -3.74
CA GLU A 109 -6.39 12.95 -4.77
C GLU A 109 -7.76 12.35 -4.38
N ARG A 110 -7.77 11.38 -3.44
CA ARG A 110 -8.98 10.63 -3.08
C ARG A 110 -8.85 9.93 -1.72
N GLY A 111 -9.97 9.36 -1.26
CA GLY A 111 -9.97 8.38 -0.18
C GLY A 111 -9.66 6.95 -0.64
N PHE A 112 -9.76 6.01 0.31
CA PHE A 112 -9.58 4.57 0.12
C PHE A 112 -10.55 3.81 1.04
N VAL A 113 -10.74 2.52 0.80
CA VAL A 113 -11.45 1.64 1.75
C VAL A 113 -10.58 1.49 3.00
N GLY A 114 -11.04 2.00 4.14
CA GLY A 114 -10.26 2.07 5.37
C GLY A 114 -10.86 1.28 6.51
N SER A 115 -10.04 0.48 7.19
CA SER A 115 -10.37 -0.15 8.48
C SER A 115 -9.28 0.17 9.50
N GLY A 116 -9.66 0.33 10.77
CA GLY A 116 -8.73 0.72 11.83
C GLY A 116 -9.07 0.08 13.18
N TYR A 117 -8.07 -0.48 13.87
CA TYR A 117 -8.22 -1.06 15.21
C TYR A 117 -7.05 -0.71 16.12
N VAL A 118 -7.28 -0.82 17.42
CA VAL A 118 -6.22 -0.77 18.44
C VAL A 118 -5.89 -2.18 18.90
N ALA A 119 -4.60 -2.53 18.92
CA ALA A 119 -4.13 -3.86 19.34
C ALA A 119 -2.70 -3.82 19.90
N GLU A 120 -2.27 -4.94 20.46
CA GLU A 120 -0.86 -5.17 20.83
C GLU A 120 -0.06 -5.67 19.62
N PHE A 121 1.24 -5.39 19.60
CA PHE A 121 2.14 -5.75 18.49
C PHE A 121 3.20 -6.77 18.92
N LEU A 122 3.72 -7.49 17.93
CA LEU A 122 4.77 -8.50 18.12
C LEU A 122 6.13 -7.88 18.47
N GLY A 123 6.45 -6.72 17.88
CA GLY A 123 7.72 -6.03 18.11
C GLY A 123 7.63 -5.03 19.25
N PRO A 124 8.59 -5.04 20.20
CA PRO A 124 8.60 -4.06 21.28
C PRO A 124 8.74 -2.64 20.73
N GLY A 125 7.92 -1.72 21.24
CA GLY A 125 7.94 -0.32 20.85
C GLY A 125 7.28 0.00 19.51
N MET A 126 6.68 -0.98 18.81
CA MET A 126 5.84 -0.70 17.65
C MET A 126 4.62 0.13 18.05
N LEU A 127 4.34 1.17 17.27
CA LEU A 127 3.19 2.05 17.49
C LEU A 127 2.10 1.90 16.42
N LEU A 128 2.45 1.34 15.27
CA LEU A 128 1.53 1.02 14.19
C LEU A 128 2.03 -0.13 13.32
N GLU A 129 1.08 -0.75 12.64
CA GLU A 129 1.30 -1.64 11.50
C GLU A 129 0.21 -1.40 10.46
N ILE A 130 0.60 -1.38 9.19
CA ILE A 130 -0.28 -1.05 8.06
C ILE A 130 -0.24 -2.18 7.04
N GLU A 131 -1.41 -2.67 6.63
CA GLU A 131 -1.58 -3.55 5.47
C GLU A 131 -2.20 -2.75 4.31
N VAL A 132 -1.82 -3.08 3.09
CA VAL A 132 -2.27 -2.36 1.90
C VAL A 132 -2.69 -3.32 0.81
N ARG A 133 -3.80 -3.01 0.12
CA ARG A 133 -4.16 -3.64 -1.14
C ARG A 133 -4.14 -2.64 -2.29
N ALA A 134 -3.55 -3.07 -3.40
CA ALA A 134 -3.43 -2.28 -4.61
C ALA A 134 -3.91 -3.05 -5.83
N TYR A 135 -4.38 -2.31 -6.82
CA TYR A 135 -4.77 -2.83 -8.13
C TYR A 135 -3.84 -2.25 -9.19
N LEU A 136 -3.23 -3.14 -9.98
CA LEU A 136 -2.21 -2.82 -10.98
C LEU A 136 -2.81 -3.04 -12.39
N PRO A 137 -3.38 -2.00 -13.03
CA PRO A 137 -4.12 -2.14 -14.28
C PRO A 137 -3.25 -2.66 -15.43
N ASP A 138 -1.96 -2.34 -15.43
CA ASP A 138 -1.00 -2.77 -16.46
C ASP A 138 -0.69 -4.27 -16.43
N PHE A 139 -1.13 -4.97 -15.38
CA PHE A 139 -0.99 -6.42 -15.27
C PHE A 139 -2.34 -7.15 -15.46
N ALA A 140 -3.40 -6.45 -15.87
CA ALA A 140 -4.74 -7.01 -16.02
C ALA A 140 -4.92 -7.82 -17.31
N ASP A 141 -4.15 -7.54 -18.37
CA ASP A 141 -4.21 -8.20 -19.67
C ASP A 141 -3.01 -9.13 -19.95
N GLY A 142 -2.08 -9.26 -19.01
CA GLY A 142 -0.84 -10.01 -19.17
C GLY A 142 0.25 -9.28 -19.96
N SER A 143 0.09 -7.98 -20.21
CA SER A 143 1.15 -7.12 -20.73
C SER A 143 2.26 -6.88 -19.68
N THR A 144 3.45 -6.57 -20.16
CA THR A 144 4.62 -6.23 -19.33
C THR A 144 4.37 -4.87 -18.67
N PRO A 145 4.79 -4.64 -17.40
CA PRO A 145 4.56 -3.36 -16.71
C PRO A 145 4.90 -2.16 -17.60
N ARG A 146 4.00 -1.17 -17.67
CA ARG A 146 4.35 0.10 -18.33
C ARG A 146 5.32 0.82 -17.41
N GLY A 147 6.48 1.20 -17.96
CA GLY A 147 7.53 1.85 -17.18
C GLY A 147 7.07 3.14 -16.50
N PRO A 148 7.80 3.61 -15.48
CA PRO A 148 7.39 4.74 -14.65
C PRO A 148 7.17 6.01 -15.48
N GLY A 149 6.00 6.63 -15.31
CA GLY A 149 5.63 7.89 -15.95
C GLY A 149 4.84 7.78 -17.27
N ALA A 150 4.28 6.61 -17.60
CA ALA A 150 3.38 6.50 -18.75
C ALA A 150 2.11 7.36 -18.51
N PRO A 151 1.81 8.34 -19.39
CA PRO A 151 0.61 9.15 -19.26
C PRO A 151 -0.65 8.28 -19.39
N ILE A 152 -1.70 8.61 -18.63
CA ILE A 152 -3.06 8.14 -18.91
C ILE A 152 -3.35 8.31 -20.41
N HIS A 153 -3.73 7.23 -21.09
CA HIS A 153 -3.90 7.32 -22.54
C HIS A 153 -5.19 8.13 -22.82
N PRO A 154 -5.16 9.14 -23.71
CA PRO A 154 -6.30 10.04 -23.97
C PRO A 154 -7.60 9.36 -24.46
N THR A 155 -7.57 8.05 -24.69
CA THR A 155 -8.67 7.25 -25.23
C THR A 155 -9.37 6.38 -24.19
N ASP A 156 -8.88 6.36 -22.95
CA ASP A 156 -9.61 5.71 -21.86
C ASP A 156 -10.82 6.58 -21.51
N PRO A 157 -12.05 6.04 -21.48
CA PRO A 157 -13.23 6.85 -21.27
C PRO A 157 -13.25 7.41 -19.84
N ILE A 158 -13.13 8.73 -19.73
CA ILE A 158 -13.39 9.48 -18.50
C ILE A 158 -14.91 9.45 -18.26
N PRO A 159 -15.41 9.04 -17.09
CA PRO A 159 -16.83 9.21 -16.79
C PRO A 159 -17.17 10.70 -16.82
N ALA A 160 -18.08 11.09 -17.70
CA ALA A 160 -18.45 12.49 -17.88
C ALA A 160 -19.16 13.01 -16.63
N ILE A 161 -18.70 14.16 -16.13
CA ILE A 161 -19.45 14.99 -15.18
C ILE A 161 -20.25 15.98 -16.03
N ASP A 162 -21.58 16.02 -15.85
CA ASP A 162 -22.45 16.98 -16.52
C ASP A 162 -22.12 18.41 -16.06
N PRO A 163 -21.70 19.31 -16.96
CA PRO A 163 -21.32 20.68 -16.60
C PRO A 163 -22.52 21.61 -16.33
N THR A 164 -23.74 21.22 -16.67
CA THR A 164 -24.97 21.92 -16.25
C THR A 164 -25.51 21.41 -14.93
N ASP A 165 -24.93 20.32 -14.42
CA ASP A 165 -25.35 19.67 -13.20
C ASP A 165 -24.17 19.00 -12.46
N PRO A 166 -23.36 19.82 -11.78
CA PRO A 166 -22.12 19.34 -11.14
C PRO A 166 -22.35 18.43 -9.92
N ASN A 167 -23.60 18.19 -9.52
CA ASN A 167 -23.98 17.28 -8.42
C ASN A 167 -24.89 16.10 -8.86
N GLY A 168 -25.42 16.08 -10.09
CA GLY A 168 -26.29 15.01 -10.59
C GLY A 168 -27.80 15.15 -10.31
N ASP A 169 -28.34 16.35 -10.15
CA ASP A 169 -29.77 16.63 -9.98
C ASP A 169 -30.65 16.78 -11.25
N HIS A 170 -30.15 16.92 -12.48
CA HIS A 170 -31.00 17.01 -13.66
C HIS A 170 -30.43 16.38 -14.94
N ALA A 171 -31.02 15.21 -15.25
CA ALA A 171 -31.13 14.46 -16.51
C ALA A 171 -29.88 13.75 -17.07
#